data_AF-A0A509L5U3-F1
#
_entry.id   AF-A0A509L5U3-F1
#
_cell.length_a   1.000
_cell.length_b   1.000
_cell.length_c   1.000
_cell.angle_alpha   90.00
_cell.angle_beta   90.00
_cell.angle_gamma   90.00
#
_symmetry.space_group_name_H-M   'P 1'
#
loop_
_entity.id
_entity.type
_entity.pdbx_description
1 polymer ?
#
loop_
_entity_poly.entity_id
_entity_poly.type
_entity_poly.pdbx_seq_one_letter_code
_entity_poly.pdbx_strand_id
1 'polypeptide(L)'
;MTEKSEVLEKRQKKVDDLREKINLFPNHFKVKNTVGEIQAEIGRLENDAPEEEGAEASSAIKEFGKEIFITAGRMMAINRFGKASFIRFRDRTGQMQAYVRKDRIGDEAYALFKQFDIGDFVGLKGSMFQTRTGEWTLLAEELTLVCKAMKPLPEKFHGLKDPEKRYRQRHLDLVMNPDVREIFIRRGNIVQAIRTFLLQKDFFEVETPMMHPIPGGAEATPFKTHHNALGMDLFLRIAPELYLKRLVVGGFERVFEINRNFRNEGVSTRHNPEFTMLEFYQAYADYEDLMQFTEEMFVFVSQSVIGTDAFVYQGQTIQLGGNWKRMTLAQALEDLGGLDPDLLGNRQGLLDFAAAQGVKISKKGRLGKIITKLFDVLVEPKLVQPTFITGYPVEVSPLSRRSEADP
;
A
#
# COMPACT_ATOMS: atom_id res chain seq x y z
N MET A 1 29.77 -26.87 -0.04
CA MET A 1 29.34 -25.55 0.46
C MET A 1 28.56 -24.88 -0.66
N THR A 2 27.35 -24.37 -0.38
CA THR A 2 26.57 -23.65 -1.39
C THR A 2 27.16 -22.24 -1.56
N GLU A 3 27.11 -21.69 -2.78
CA GLU A 3 27.62 -20.36 -3.13
C GLU A 3 27.12 -19.23 -2.19
N LYS A 4 25.89 -19.39 -1.64
CA LYS A 4 25.33 -18.50 -0.61
C LYS A 4 26.10 -18.51 0.71
N SER A 5 26.67 -19.64 1.13
CA SER A 5 27.49 -19.74 2.35
C SER A 5 28.76 -18.91 2.21
N GLU A 6 29.43 -19.01 1.06
CA GLU A 6 30.69 -18.30 0.81
C GLU A 6 30.52 -16.78 0.77
N VAL A 7 29.40 -16.28 0.21
CA VAL A 7 29.10 -14.84 0.21
C VAL A 7 28.87 -14.31 1.62
N LEU A 8 28.18 -15.08 2.47
CA LEU A 8 27.94 -14.71 3.86
C LEU A 8 29.24 -14.71 4.67
N GLU A 9 30.09 -15.72 4.51
CA GLU A 9 31.39 -15.81 5.17
C GLU A 9 32.32 -14.66 4.76
N LYS A 10 32.41 -14.36 3.46
CA LYS A 10 33.19 -13.21 2.95
C LYS A 10 32.68 -11.88 3.53
N ARG A 11 31.36 -11.71 3.64
CA ARG A 11 30.77 -10.50 4.23
C ARG A 11 31.05 -10.43 5.74
N GLN A 12 30.95 -11.56 6.45
CA GLN A 12 31.25 -11.63 7.88
C GLN A 12 32.71 -11.25 8.14
N LYS A 13 33.66 -11.78 7.37
CA LYS A 13 35.08 -11.39 7.46
C LYS A 13 35.28 -9.88 7.31
N LYS A 14 34.67 -9.26 6.30
CA LYS A 14 34.72 -7.79 6.11
C LYS A 14 34.11 -7.01 7.28
N VAL A 15 33.04 -7.54 7.88
CA VAL A 15 32.42 -6.92 9.06
C VAL A 15 33.42 -6.90 10.21
N ASP A 16 34.08 -8.03 10.47
CA ASP A 16 35.04 -8.15 11.56
C ASP A 16 36.27 -7.26 11.31
N ASP A 17 36.83 -7.27 10.09
CA ASP A 17 37.95 -6.41 9.68
C ASP A 17 37.62 -4.90 9.78
N LEU A 18 36.37 -4.50 9.49
CA LEU A 18 35.94 -3.10 9.59
C LEU A 18 35.63 -2.70 11.03
N ARG A 19 35.13 -3.61 11.87
CA ARG A 19 34.77 -3.31 13.27
C ARG A 19 35.99 -2.90 14.10
N GLU A 20 37.18 -3.39 13.74
CA GLU A 20 38.44 -2.98 14.36
C GLU A 20 38.87 -1.55 13.98
N LYS A 21 38.33 -0.99 12.89
CA LYS A 21 38.79 0.28 12.30
C LYS A 21 37.78 1.41 12.45
N ILE A 22 36.48 1.10 12.37
CA ILE A 22 35.41 2.10 12.38
C ILE A 22 34.17 1.58 13.12
N ASN A 23 33.35 2.51 13.60
CA ASN A 23 31.99 2.17 14.01
C ASN A 23 31.15 1.79 12.77
N LEU A 24 30.55 0.59 12.78
CA LEU A 24 29.74 0.08 11.67
C LEU A 24 28.32 0.64 11.61
N PHE A 25 27.87 1.25 12.72
CA PHE A 25 26.52 1.77 12.91
C PHE A 25 26.54 3.15 13.58
N PRO A 26 27.24 4.15 13.00
CA PRO A 26 27.24 5.50 13.54
C PRO A 26 25.86 6.16 13.38
N ASN A 27 25.51 7.04 14.31
CA ASN A 27 24.22 7.74 14.36
C ASN A 27 24.33 9.26 14.20
N HIS A 28 25.50 9.78 13.81
CA HIS A 28 25.79 11.22 13.75
C HIS A 28 25.71 11.81 12.33
N PHE A 29 25.65 11.01 11.26
CA PHE A 29 25.59 11.55 9.90
C PHE A 29 24.26 12.29 9.68
N LYS A 30 24.34 13.57 9.27
CA LYS A 30 23.17 14.43 9.04
C LYS A 30 22.98 14.67 7.55
N VAL A 31 21.93 14.09 6.99
CA VAL A 31 21.49 14.38 5.62
C VAL A 31 20.91 15.79 5.58
N LYS A 32 21.33 16.59 4.59
CA LYS A 32 20.74 17.90 4.28
C LYS A 32 19.85 17.86 3.04
N ASN A 33 20.11 16.92 2.13
CA ASN A 33 19.43 16.83 0.85
C ASN A 33 19.05 15.38 0.54
N THR A 34 17.81 15.18 0.14
CA THR A 34 17.36 13.95 -0.50
C THR A 34 17.75 13.92 -1.98
N VAL A 35 17.81 12.74 -2.57
CA VAL A 35 18.10 12.57 -4.00
C VAL A 35 17.10 13.35 -4.86
N GLY A 36 15.82 13.34 -4.51
CA GLY A 36 14.75 14.03 -5.22
C GLY A 36 14.87 15.55 -5.13
N GLU A 37 15.28 16.09 -3.98
CA GLU A 37 15.58 17.53 -3.85
C GLU A 37 16.74 17.94 -4.77
N ILE A 38 17.82 17.13 -4.82
CA ILE A 38 18.95 17.40 -5.71
C ILE A 38 18.50 17.32 -7.19
N GLN A 39 17.70 16.32 -7.55
CA GLN A 39 17.17 16.17 -8.90
C GLN A 39 16.23 17.33 -9.30
N ALA A 40 15.41 17.82 -8.36
CA ALA A 40 14.54 18.97 -8.61
C ALA A 40 15.34 20.27 -8.78
N GLU A 41 16.43 20.45 -8.03
CA GLU A 41 17.35 21.58 -8.22
C GLU A 41 18.02 21.53 -9.60
N ILE A 42 18.53 20.35 -10.00
CA ILE A 42 19.08 20.12 -11.34
C ILE A 42 18.05 20.48 -12.41
N GLY A 43 16.82 19.96 -12.30
CA GLY A 43 15.78 20.21 -13.29
C GLY A 43 15.38 21.69 -13.40
N ARG A 44 15.39 22.43 -12.29
CA ARG A 44 15.17 23.90 -12.31
C ARG A 44 16.27 24.60 -13.09
N LEU A 45 17.53 24.30 -12.80
CA LEU A 45 18.67 24.93 -13.47
C LEU A 45 18.79 24.56 -14.95
N GLU A 46 18.40 23.34 -15.33
CA GLU A 46 18.34 22.94 -16.74
C GLU A 46 17.24 23.69 -17.50
N ASN A 47 16.11 24.00 -16.85
CA ASN A 47 15.01 24.78 -17.45
C ASN A 47 15.26 26.29 -17.45
N ASP A 48 16.00 26.82 -16.47
CA ASP A 48 16.37 28.24 -16.37
C ASP A 48 17.60 28.57 -17.24
N ALA A 49 18.27 27.57 -17.82
CA ALA A 49 19.35 27.77 -18.77
C ALA A 49 18.79 28.29 -20.11
N PRO A 50 19.23 29.46 -20.62
CA PRO A 50 18.76 29.96 -21.90
C PRO A 50 19.06 28.96 -23.05
N GLU A 51 18.11 28.78 -23.98
CA GLU A 51 18.21 27.89 -25.16
C GLU A 51 19.31 28.30 -26.17
N GLU A 52 20.10 29.34 -25.89
CA GLU A 52 21.11 29.83 -26.85
C GLU A 52 22.37 28.96 -26.88
N GLU A 53 22.75 28.58 -28.11
CA GLU A 53 24.00 27.91 -28.43
C GLU A 53 25.21 28.74 -27.96
N GLY A 54 25.76 28.33 -26.81
CA GLY A 54 27.18 28.47 -26.52
C GLY A 54 27.61 29.78 -25.83
N ALA A 55 27.28 29.95 -24.55
CA ALA A 55 28.24 30.41 -23.52
C ALA A 55 27.62 30.53 -22.12
N GLU A 56 26.34 30.92 -22.00
CA GLU A 56 25.77 31.33 -20.70
C GLU A 56 25.19 30.16 -19.87
N ALA A 57 24.56 29.17 -20.50
CA ALA A 57 24.14 27.92 -19.83
C ALA A 57 25.30 27.18 -19.14
N SER A 58 26.53 27.34 -19.65
CA SER A 58 27.74 26.75 -19.06
C SER A 58 28.09 27.35 -17.71
N SER A 59 27.72 28.61 -17.43
CA SER A 59 28.10 29.30 -16.20
C SER A 59 27.29 28.81 -14.99
N ALA A 60 25.96 28.77 -15.09
CA ALA A 60 25.07 28.27 -14.05
C ALA A 60 25.31 26.79 -13.73
N ILE A 61 25.52 25.95 -14.75
CA ILE A 61 25.89 24.53 -14.58
C ILE A 61 27.27 24.38 -13.91
N LYS A 62 28.24 25.25 -14.24
CA LYS A 62 29.56 25.27 -13.58
C LYS A 62 29.48 25.76 -12.13
N GLU A 63 28.59 26.70 -11.82
CA GLU A 63 28.37 27.19 -10.45
C GLU A 63 27.61 26.18 -9.59
N PHE A 64 26.59 25.53 -10.14
CA PHE A 64 25.93 24.38 -9.50
C PHE A 64 26.91 23.25 -9.21
N GLY A 65 27.87 23.03 -10.11
CA GLY A 65 28.96 22.09 -9.87
C GLY A 65 29.91 22.45 -8.72
N LYS A 66 29.73 23.62 -8.08
CA LYS A 66 30.42 24.04 -6.86
C LYS A 66 29.53 23.92 -5.61
N GLU A 67 28.21 23.79 -5.74
CA GLU A 67 27.32 23.60 -4.59
C GLU A 67 27.60 22.23 -3.95
N ILE A 68 27.60 22.20 -2.62
CA ILE A 68 27.89 20.99 -1.85
C ILE A 68 26.61 20.39 -1.29
N PHE A 69 26.29 19.19 -1.75
CA PHE A 69 25.16 18.41 -1.27
C PHE A 69 25.60 17.43 -0.20
N ILE A 70 24.75 17.19 0.81
CA ILE A 70 24.98 16.18 1.84
C ILE A 70 23.79 15.22 1.84
N THR A 71 24.02 14.03 1.31
CA THR A 71 22.98 13.01 1.13
C THR A 71 23.41 11.65 1.65
N ALA A 72 22.48 10.72 1.80
CA ALA A 72 22.77 9.35 2.18
C ALA A 72 21.78 8.39 1.54
N GLY A 73 22.21 7.15 1.33
CA GLY A 73 21.34 6.12 0.82
C GLY A 73 21.96 4.74 0.84
N ARG A 74 21.13 3.75 0.52
CA ARG A 74 21.56 2.37 0.35
C ARG A 74 22.32 2.23 -0.96
N MET A 75 23.54 1.70 -0.92
CA MET A 75 24.32 1.41 -2.11
C MET A 75 23.71 0.23 -2.88
N MET A 76 23.13 0.52 -4.03
CA MET A 76 22.46 -0.42 -4.92
C MET A 76 23.41 -1.01 -5.95
N ALA A 77 24.48 -0.31 -6.34
CA ALA A 77 25.51 -0.83 -7.25
C ALA A 77 26.87 -0.20 -7.01
N ILE A 78 27.93 -0.90 -7.44
CA ILE A 78 29.31 -0.45 -7.34
C ILE A 78 30.10 -0.98 -8.53
N ASN A 79 30.80 -0.07 -9.23
CA ASN A 79 31.71 -0.35 -10.33
C ASN A 79 33.07 0.23 -9.97
N ARG A 80 34.11 -0.62 -9.88
CA ARG A 80 35.44 -0.22 -9.40
C ARG A 80 36.43 -0.12 -10.57
N PHE A 81 37.22 0.95 -10.61
CA PHE A 81 38.20 1.30 -11.65
C PHE A 81 39.53 1.70 -11.00
N GLY A 82 40.17 0.76 -10.30
CA GLY A 82 41.44 1.00 -9.61
C GLY A 82 41.33 2.07 -8.51
N LYS A 83 41.72 3.32 -8.84
CA LYS A 83 41.71 4.48 -7.93
C LYS A 83 40.39 5.27 -7.90
N ALA A 84 39.42 4.88 -8.72
CA ALA A 84 38.08 5.47 -8.70
C ALA A 84 36.99 4.41 -8.71
N SER A 85 35.78 4.76 -8.30
CA SER A 85 34.60 3.90 -8.36
C SER A 85 33.36 4.72 -8.63
N PHE A 86 32.41 4.15 -9.36
CA PHE A 86 31.04 4.67 -9.46
C PHE A 86 30.14 3.82 -8.57
N ILE A 87 29.29 4.48 -7.80
CA ILE A 87 28.25 3.82 -7.02
C ILE A 87 26.87 4.33 -7.41
N ARG A 88 25.88 3.45 -7.35
CA ARG A 88 24.46 3.84 -7.36
C ARG A 88 23.96 3.74 -5.95
N PHE A 89 23.37 4.80 -5.42
CA PHE A 89 22.75 4.79 -4.10
C PHE A 89 21.30 5.27 -4.20
N ARG A 90 20.46 4.76 -3.30
CA ARG A 90 19.03 5.03 -3.27
C ARG A 90 18.61 5.49 -1.88
N ASP A 91 17.83 6.56 -1.83
CA ASP A 91 17.23 7.08 -0.62
C ASP A 91 15.68 6.97 -0.68
N ARG A 92 14.98 7.73 0.18
CA ARG A 92 13.52 7.73 0.22
C ARG A 92 12.87 8.44 -0.98
N THR A 93 13.59 9.11 -1.85
CA THR A 93 13.03 9.94 -2.92
C THR A 93 13.50 9.49 -4.31
N GLY A 94 14.64 8.82 -4.42
CA GLY A 94 15.14 8.39 -5.73
C GLY A 94 16.45 7.63 -5.67
N GLN A 95 17.04 7.46 -6.85
CA GLN A 95 18.34 6.84 -7.03
C GLN A 95 19.26 7.79 -7.80
N MET A 96 20.51 7.90 -7.35
CA MET A 96 21.52 8.77 -7.95
C MET A 96 22.87 8.04 -8.06
N GLN A 97 23.70 8.52 -8.97
CA GLN A 97 25.09 8.08 -9.12
C GLN A 97 26.01 8.95 -8.26
N ALA A 98 27.02 8.34 -7.66
CA ALA A 98 28.15 9.06 -7.08
C ALA A 98 29.48 8.54 -7.63
N TYR A 99 30.44 9.44 -7.78
CA TYR A 99 31.79 9.16 -8.22
C TYR A 99 32.75 9.35 -7.06
N VAL A 100 33.39 8.25 -6.66
CA VAL A 100 34.28 8.18 -5.50
C VAL A 100 35.70 8.02 -5.99
N ARG A 101 36.57 8.98 -5.68
CA ARG A 101 37.99 8.94 -6.09
C ARG A 101 38.92 8.97 -4.91
N LYS A 102 39.98 8.16 -4.95
CA LYS A 102 41.01 8.08 -3.90
C LYS A 102 41.66 9.44 -3.63
N ASP A 103 41.96 10.21 -4.67
CA ASP A 103 42.59 11.53 -4.55
C ASP A 103 41.67 12.62 -4.00
N ARG A 104 40.36 12.36 -3.90
CA ARG A 104 39.37 13.28 -3.33
C ARG A 104 39.02 12.95 -1.89
N ILE A 105 38.63 11.70 -1.64
CA ILE A 105 38.21 11.27 -0.29
C ILE A 105 39.38 10.86 0.61
N GLY A 106 40.59 10.76 0.06
CA GLY A 106 41.80 10.35 0.78
C GLY A 106 42.06 8.84 0.77
N ASP A 107 43.32 8.48 1.05
CA ASP A 107 43.81 7.11 0.94
C ASP A 107 43.17 6.15 1.93
N GLU A 108 43.03 6.58 3.19
CA GLU A 108 42.44 5.79 4.28
C GLU A 108 40.94 5.52 4.04
N ALA A 109 40.16 6.57 3.75
CA ALA A 109 38.74 6.45 3.47
C ALA A 109 38.48 5.58 2.24
N TYR A 110 39.31 5.70 1.19
CA TYR A 110 39.18 4.84 0.00
C TYR A 110 39.54 3.38 0.30
N ALA A 111 40.50 3.12 1.19
CA ALA A 111 40.83 1.76 1.65
C ALA A 111 39.68 1.13 2.46
N LEU A 112 38.99 1.91 3.30
CA LEU A 112 37.77 1.47 3.99
C LEU A 112 36.63 1.20 2.99
N PHE A 113 36.38 2.14 2.06
CA PHE A 113 35.35 1.99 1.02
C PHE A 113 35.57 0.75 0.12
N LYS A 114 36.80 0.28 -0.06
CA LYS A 114 37.08 -1.00 -0.74
C LYS A 114 36.46 -2.22 -0.07
N GLN A 115 36.19 -2.13 1.23
CA GLN A 115 35.54 -3.19 2.00
C GLN A 115 34.01 -3.03 2.06
N PHE A 116 33.45 -1.93 1.53
CA PHE A 116 32.01 -1.75 1.50
C PHE A 116 31.37 -2.61 0.39
N ASP A 117 30.12 -2.99 0.62
CA ASP A 117 29.37 -3.92 -0.21
C ASP A 117 28.01 -3.34 -0.61
N ILE A 118 27.46 -3.82 -1.72
CA ILE A 118 26.07 -3.57 -2.09
C ILE A 118 25.15 -3.92 -0.91
N GLY A 119 24.21 -3.03 -0.60
CA GLY A 119 23.32 -3.11 0.55
C GLY A 119 23.73 -2.22 1.72
N ASP A 120 25.01 -1.84 1.84
CA ASP A 120 25.47 -0.91 2.87
C ASP A 120 24.83 0.48 2.67
N PHE A 121 24.60 1.21 3.76
CA PHE A 121 24.19 2.60 3.70
C PHE A 121 25.42 3.49 3.79
N VAL A 122 25.52 4.44 2.87
CA VAL A 122 26.62 5.41 2.80
C VAL A 122 26.08 6.83 2.85
N GLY A 123 26.82 7.68 3.56
CA GLY A 123 26.67 9.13 3.55
C GLY A 123 27.71 9.73 2.61
N LEU A 124 27.29 10.70 1.82
CA LEU A 124 28.07 11.33 0.78
C LEU A 124 27.96 12.85 0.92
N LYS A 125 29.10 13.52 0.80
CA LYS A 125 29.17 14.97 0.69
C LYS A 125 30.03 15.33 -0.52
N GLY A 126 29.55 16.25 -1.33
CA GLY A 126 30.30 16.74 -2.48
C GLY A 126 29.42 17.45 -3.49
N SER A 127 30.01 17.83 -4.61
CA SER A 127 29.35 18.62 -5.63
C SER A 127 28.83 17.79 -6.80
N MET A 128 28.02 18.40 -7.66
CA MET A 128 27.47 17.73 -8.84
C MET A 128 28.32 17.95 -10.08
N PHE A 129 28.36 16.96 -10.96
CA PHE A 129 28.92 17.11 -12.30
C PHE A 129 28.23 16.14 -13.28
N GLN A 130 28.34 16.41 -14.57
CA GLN A 130 27.91 15.48 -15.60
C GLN A 130 29.07 14.61 -16.07
N THR A 131 28.81 13.30 -16.21
CA THR A 131 29.77 12.39 -16.84
C THR A 131 29.79 12.61 -18.36
N ARG A 132 30.71 11.93 -19.06
CA ARG A 132 30.75 11.94 -20.54
C ARG A 132 29.47 11.40 -21.19
N THR A 133 28.68 10.61 -20.47
CA THR A 133 27.38 10.09 -20.95
C THR A 133 26.23 11.03 -20.62
N GLY A 134 26.50 12.25 -20.13
CA GLY A 134 25.49 13.25 -19.77
C GLY A 134 24.81 13.00 -18.43
N GLU A 135 25.24 11.99 -17.67
CA GLU A 135 24.57 11.63 -16.42
C GLU A 135 25.07 12.46 -15.24
N TRP A 136 24.15 13.18 -14.59
CA TRP A 136 24.40 13.87 -13.33
C TRP A 136 24.87 12.92 -12.23
N THR A 137 26.00 13.25 -11.64
CA THR A 137 26.72 12.43 -10.67
C THR A 137 27.26 13.29 -9.54
N LEU A 138 27.11 12.81 -8.31
CA LEU A 138 27.70 13.44 -7.13
C LEU A 138 29.19 13.08 -7.07
N LEU A 139 30.09 14.05 -7.23
CA LEU A 139 31.52 13.90 -7.00
C LEU A 139 31.79 13.90 -5.49
N ALA A 140 32.07 12.73 -4.93
CA ALA A 140 32.23 12.59 -3.49
C ALA A 140 33.55 13.22 -3.02
N GLU A 141 33.45 14.20 -2.14
CA GLU A 141 34.55 14.79 -1.38
C GLU A 141 34.71 14.08 -0.03
N GLU A 142 33.60 13.66 0.58
CA GLU A 142 33.61 12.80 1.77
C GLU A 142 32.65 11.62 1.58
N LEU A 143 33.04 10.46 2.10
CA LEU A 143 32.23 9.25 2.13
C LEU A 143 32.29 8.62 3.52
N THR A 144 31.12 8.38 4.11
CA THR A 144 30.96 7.80 5.45
C THR A 144 30.13 6.54 5.39
N LEU A 145 30.51 5.47 6.09
CA LEU A 145 29.63 4.33 6.34
C LEU A 145 28.56 4.76 7.34
N VAL A 146 27.29 4.63 7.00
CA VAL A 146 26.17 4.94 7.90
C VAL A 146 25.63 3.67 8.56
N CYS A 147 25.58 2.57 7.81
CA CYS A 147 25.15 1.28 8.35
C CYS A 147 25.70 0.14 7.49
N LYS A 148 26.46 -0.77 8.09
CA LYS A 148 26.93 -1.98 7.43
C LYS A 148 25.79 -2.98 7.24
N ALA A 149 25.54 -3.43 6.02
CA ALA A 149 24.60 -4.51 5.80
C ALA A 149 25.24 -5.85 6.17
N MET A 150 24.61 -6.58 7.09
CA MET A 150 25.10 -7.89 7.55
C MET A 150 24.76 -9.03 6.58
N LYS A 151 23.74 -8.83 5.73
CA LYS A 151 23.30 -9.80 4.72
C LYS A 151 23.33 -9.17 3.33
N PRO A 152 23.68 -9.92 2.28
CA PRO A 152 23.61 -9.42 0.91
C PRO A 152 22.15 -9.17 0.50
N LEU A 153 21.94 -8.22 -0.41
CA LEU A 153 20.68 -8.09 -1.13
C LEU A 153 20.48 -9.31 -2.05
N PRO A 154 19.22 -9.69 -2.38
CA PRO A 154 18.94 -10.66 -3.43
C PRO A 154 19.60 -10.27 -4.76
N GLU A 155 19.89 -11.26 -5.62
CA GLU A 155 20.51 -11.00 -6.92
C GLU A 155 19.71 -10.01 -7.77
N LYS A 156 20.43 -9.09 -8.43
CA LYS A 156 19.87 -7.89 -9.04
C LYS A 156 19.08 -8.12 -10.33
N PHE A 157 19.42 -9.13 -11.12
CA PHE A 157 18.98 -9.21 -12.52
C PHE A 157 17.49 -9.51 -12.70
N HIS A 158 16.82 -10.03 -11.68
CA HIS A 158 15.42 -10.43 -11.80
C HIS A 158 14.48 -9.78 -10.79
N GLY A 159 14.99 -8.99 -9.84
CA GLY A 159 14.22 -8.57 -8.67
C GLY A 159 13.75 -9.78 -7.83
N LEU A 160 13.07 -9.51 -6.71
CA LEU A 160 12.43 -10.59 -5.96
C LEU A 160 11.09 -10.91 -6.65
N LYS A 161 11.05 -11.95 -7.50
CA LYS A 161 9.85 -12.31 -8.30
C LYS A 161 8.85 -13.16 -7.54
N ASP A 162 9.35 -14.12 -6.74
CA ASP A 162 8.54 -15.10 -6.03
C ASP A 162 7.53 -14.43 -5.09
N PRO A 163 6.21 -14.52 -5.37
CA PRO A 163 5.20 -13.78 -4.61
C PRO A 163 5.21 -14.10 -3.11
N GLU A 164 5.42 -15.36 -2.74
CA GLU A 164 5.44 -15.77 -1.35
C GLU A 164 6.62 -15.15 -0.58
N LYS A 165 7.84 -15.21 -1.16
CA LYS A 165 9.02 -14.55 -0.58
C LYS A 165 8.84 -13.04 -0.49
N ARG A 166 8.22 -12.40 -1.48
CA ARG A 166 7.93 -10.96 -1.43
C ARG A 166 7.05 -10.60 -0.23
N TYR A 167 6.03 -11.41 0.04
CA TYR A 167 5.13 -11.18 1.16
C TYR A 167 5.79 -11.47 2.51
N ARG A 168 6.57 -12.56 2.61
CA ARG A 168 7.32 -12.90 3.84
C ARG A 168 8.48 -11.94 4.14
N GLN A 169 9.09 -11.37 3.10
CA GLN A 169 10.26 -10.51 3.20
C GLN A 169 9.98 -9.14 2.58
N ARG A 170 8.91 -8.49 3.04
CA ARG A 170 8.45 -7.19 2.50
C ARG A 170 9.57 -6.13 2.44
N HIS A 171 10.46 -6.12 3.42
CA HIS A 171 11.60 -5.20 3.46
C HIS A 171 12.56 -5.38 2.27
N LEU A 172 12.75 -6.62 1.77
CA LEU A 172 13.53 -6.88 0.56
C LEU A 172 12.75 -6.54 -0.70
N ASP A 173 11.45 -6.86 -0.73
CA ASP A 173 10.57 -6.52 -1.85
C ASP A 173 10.53 -5.00 -2.10
N LEU A 174 10.39 -4.19 -1.05
CA LEU A 174 10.42 -2.72 -1.13
C LEU A 174 11.76 -2.16 -1.63
N VAL A 175 12.87 -2.84 -1.32
CA VAL A 175 14.21 -2.43 -1.79
C VAL A 175 14.39 -2.78 -3.27
N MET A 176 13.93 -3.97 -3.68
CA MET A 176 14.18 -4.50 -5.02
C MET A 176 13.15 -4.07 -6.06
N ASN A 177 11.92 -3.74 -5.65
CA ASN A 177 10.79 -3.41 -6.53
C ASN A 177 10.23 -2.01 -6.20
N PRO A 178 10.71 -0.94 -6.86
CA PRO A 178 10.25 0.44 -6.62
C PRO A 178 8.74 0.61 -6.77
N ASP A 179 8.12 -0.04 -7.75
CA ASP A 179 6.67 0.09 -8.00
C ASP A 179 5.83 -0.43 -6.82
N VAL A 180 6.33 -1.40 -6.07
CA VAL A 180 5.66 -1.89 -4.86
C VAL A 180 5.62 -0.80 -3.81
N ARG A 181 6.68 -0.01 -3.68
CA ARG A 181 6.71 1.11 -2.74
C ARG A 181 5.65 2.15 -3.09
N GLU A 182 5.48 2.43 -4.37
CA GLU A 182 4.46 3.36 -4.87
C GLU A 182 3.05 2.90 -4.50
N ILE A 183 2.78 1.58 -4.54
CA ILE A 183 1.49 1.03 -4.06
C ILE A 183 1.23 1.38 -2.58
N PHE A 184 2.24 1.30 -1.71
CA PHE A 184 2.07 1.66 -0.30
C PHE A 184 1.91 3.17 -0.08
N ILE A 185 2.62 4.00 -0.85
CA ILE A 185 2.46 5.46 -0.82
C ILE A 185 1.04 5.83 -1.23
N ARG A 186 0.55 5.30 -2.36
CA ARG A 186 -0.83 5.51 -2.82
C ARG A 186 -1.85 5.00 -1.82
N ARG A 187 -1.63 3.84 -1.19
CA ARG A 187 -2.50 3.36 -0.10
C ARG A 187 -2.59 4.37 1.05
N GLY A 188 -1.46 4.95 1.46
CA GLY A 188 -1.44 6.01 2.47
C GLY A 188 -2.25 7.24 2.05
N ASN A 189 -2.06 7.69 0.81
CA ASN A 189 -2.79 8.82 0.24
C ASN A 189 -4.29 8.55 0.10
N ILE A 190 -4.70 7.33 -0.26
CA ILE A 190 -6.11 6.90 -0.33
C ILE A 190 -6.76 7.02 1.05
N VAL A 191 -6.12 6.45 2.10
CA VAL A 191 -6.65 6.52 3.46
C VAL A 191 -6.74 7.97 3.94
N GLN A 192 -5.74 8.80 3.63
CA GLN A 192 -5.77 10.22 3.98
C GLN A 192 -6.88 10.96 3.23
N ALA A 193 -7.09 10.69 1.94
CA ALA A 193 -8.15 11.30 1.15
C ALA A 193 -9.54 10.94 1.69
N ILE A 194 -9.76 9.66 2.08
CA ILE A 194 -10.99 9.23 2.74
C ILE A 194 -11.23 10.02 4.03
N ARG A 195 -10.20 10.16 4.89
CA ARG A 195 -10.32 10.99 6.11
C ARG A 195 -10.68 12.43 5.79
N THR A 196 -9.96 13.05 4.85
CA THR A 196 -10.21 14.43 4.44
C THR A 196 -11.65 14.62 3.95
N PHE A 197 -12.16 13.70 3.12
CA PHE A 197 -13.53 13.74 2.63
C PHE A 197 -14.56 13.68 3.77
N LEU A 198 -14.41 12.73 4.69
CA LEU A 198 -15.32 12.56 5.83
C LEU A 198 -15.31 13.78 6.76
N LEU A 199 -14.11 14.31 7.07
CA LEU A 199 -13.96 15.51 7.90
C LEU A 199 -14.60 16.75 7.25
N GLN A 200 -14.50 16.91 5.93
CA GLN A 200 -15.16 17.98 5.18
C GLN A 200 -16.69 17.88 5.17
N LYS A 201 -17.24 16.70 5.52
CA LYS A 201 -18.68 16.41 5.60
C LYS A 201 -19.17 16.33 7.06
N ASP A 202 -18.40 16.90 7.99
CA ASP A 202 -18.68 16.98 9.42
C ASP A 202 -18.76 15.62 10.14
N PHE A 203 -18.11 14.58 9.60
CA PHE A 203 -17.96 13.32 10.33
C PHE A 203 -16.83 13.42 11.36
N PHE A 204 -17.07 12.89 12.55
CA PHE A 204 -16.09 12.85 13.64
C PHE A 204 -15.35 11.49 13.66
N GLU A 205 -14.01 11.51 13.55
CA GLU A 205 -13.20 10.29 13.65
C GLU A 205 -13.16 9.82 15.12
N VAL A 206 -13.48 8.55 15.35
CA VAL A 206 -13.53 7.94 16.68
C VAL A 206 -12.71 6.65 16.72
N GLU A 207 -12.31 6.25 17.92
CA GLU A 207 -11.67 4.95 18.17
C GLU A 207 -12.53 4.13 19.13
N THR A 208 -12.99 2.97 18.67
CA THR A 208 -13.77 2.03 19.50
C THR A 208 -12.95 0.81 19.93
N PRO A 209 -13.36 0.06 20.97
CA PRO A 209 -12.59 -1.09 21.45
C PRO A 209 -12.28 -2.13 20.36
N MET A 210 -11.06 -2.65 20.36
CA MET A 210 -10.61 -3.77 19.51
C MET A 210 -10.89 -5.14 20.13
N MET A 211 -11.10 -5.19 21.44
CA MET A 211 -11.43 -6.40 22.19
C MET A 211 -12.85 -6.29 22.71
N HIS A 212 -13.72 -7.20 22.28
CA HIS A 212 -15.13 -7.23 22.65
C HIS A 212 -15.41 -8.43 23.57
N PRO A 213 -16.28 -8.29 24.58
CA PRO A 213 -16.73 -9.42 25.38
C PRO A 213 -17.65 -10.35 24.57
N ILE A 214 -18.42 -9.79 23.62
CA ILE A 214 -19.27 -10.53 22.69
C ILE A 214 -18.94 -10.02 21.28
N PRO A 215 -18.44 -10.87 20.37
CA PRO A 215 -18.17 -10.48 18.99
C PRO A 215 -19.50 -10.30 18.24
N GLY A 216 -19.62 -9.21 17.49
CA GLY A 216 -20.83 -8.89 16.73
C GLY A 216 -20.57 -7.81 15.66
N GLY A 217 -21.62 -7.43 14.93
CA GLY A 217 -21.53 -6.48 13.81
C GLY A 217 -21.16 -7.11 12.47
N ALA A 218 -20.91 -8.42 12.41
CA ALA A 218 -20.70 -9.17 11.17
C ALA A 218 -20.97 -10.67 11.37
N GLU A 219 -21.16 -11.42 10.28
CA GLU A 219 -21.16 -12.90 10.28
C GLU A 219 -19.74 -13.38 9.94
N ALA A 220 -18.91 -13.61 10.97
CA ALA A 220 -17.53 -14.09 10.81
C ALA A 220 -17.05 -14.85 12.06
N THR A 221 -16.06 -15.73 11.90
CA THR A 221 -15.45 -16.43 13.04
C THR A 221 -14.45 -15.51 13.75
N PRO A 222 -14.59 -15.22 15.06
CA PRO A 222 -13.70 -14.30 15.76
C PRO A 222 -12.39 -14.99 16.22
N PHE A 223 -11.35 -14.19 16.46
CA PHE A 223 -10.23 -14.63 17.29
C PHE A 223 -10.57 -14.47 18.77
N LYS A 224 -10.28 -15.50 19.58
CA LYS A 224 -10.49 -15.50 21.03
C LYS A 224 -9.17 -15.24 21.76
N THR A 225 -9.22 -14.44 22.83
CA THR A 225 -8.12 -14.15 23.74
C THR A 225 -8.61 -14.14 25.19
N HIS A 226 -7.71 -13.99 26.16
CA HIS A 226 -8.02 -14.01 27.59
C HIS A 226 -7.33 -12.87 28.34
N HIS A 227 -8.08 -12.15 29.18
CA HIS A 227 -7.57 -11.08 30.01
C HIS A 227 -7.22 -11.59 31.42
N ASN A 228 -5.95 -11.94 31.65
CA ASN A 228 -5.48 -12.60 32.87
C ASN A 228 -5.92 -11.93 34.18
N ALA A 229 -5.79 -10.61 34.29
CA ALA A 229 -6.10 -9.90 35.55
C ALA A 229 -7.60 -9.80 35.85
N LEU A 230 -8.46 -9.92 34.82
CA LEU A 230 -9.92 -9.88 34.98
C LEU A 230 -10.53 -11.28 34.94
N GLY A 231 -9.72 -12.31 34.66
CA GLY A 231 -10.18 -13.70 34.53
C GLY A 231 -11.28 -13.89 33.49
N MET A 232 -11.29 -13.10 32.40
CA MET A 232 -12.37 -13.12 31.41
C MET A 232 -11.87 -13.33 29.98
N ASP A 233 -12.71 -14.00 29.20
CA ASP A 233 -12.49 -14.16 27.76
C ASP A 233 -12.90 -12.90 27.00
N LEU A 234 -12.13 -12.57 25.98
CA LEU A 234 -12.38 -11.48 25.05
C LEU A 234 -12.20 -11.97 23.61
N PHE A 235 -12.72 -11.21 22.67
CA PHE A 235 -12.63 -11.51 21.25
C PHE A 235 -12.08 -10.31 20.51
N LEU A 236 -11.15 -10.53 19.57
CA LEU A 236 -10.78 -9.47 18.65
C LEU A 236 -12.00 -9.14 17.78
N ARG A 237 -12.30 -7.85 17.62
CA ARG A 237 -13.52 -7.42 16.93
C ARG A 237 -13.55 -7.89 15.47
N ILE A 238 -14.72 -8.34 15.04
CA ILE A 238 -15.01 -8.68 13.64
C ILE A 238 -15.58 -7.47 12.87
N ALA A 239 -16.13 -6.50 13.60
CA ALA A 239 -16.64 -5.20 13.15
C ALA A 239 -16.80 -4.24 14.36
N PRO A 240 -16.58 -2.92 14.21
CA PRO A 240 -16.92 -1.91 15.23
C PRO A 240 -18.40 -1.47 15.25
N GLU A 241 -19.23 -1.86 14.28
CA GLU A 241 -20.64 -1.45 14.09
C GLU A 241 -21.43 -1.20 15.38
N LEU A 242 -21.47 -2.19 16.29
CA LEU A 242 -22.28 -2.09 17.50
C LEU A 242 -21.81 -0.97 18.45
N TYR A 243 -20.51 -0.68 18.49
CA TYR A 243 -19.98 0.41 19.32
C TYR A 243 -20.21 1.77 18.66
N LEU A 244 -20.06 1.88 17.35
CA LEU A 244 -20.35 3.12 16.63
C LEU A 244 -21.83 3.50 16.76
N LYS A 245 -22.76 2.54 16.65
CA LYS A 245 -24.19 2.78 16.92
C LYS A 245 -24.47 3.25 18.35
N ARG A 246 -23.68 2.81 19.35
CA ARG A 246 -23.81 3.34 20.73
C ARG A 246 -23.41 4.83 20.82
N LEU A 247 -22.44 5.27 20.02
CA LEU A 247 -22.08 6.69 19.95
C LEU A 247 -23.19 7.52 19.30
N VAL A 248 -23.83 6.98 18.25
CA VAL A 248 -25.02 7.61 17.64
C VAL A 248 -26.15 7.74 18.67
N VAL A 249 -26.44 6.68 19.44
CA VAL A 249 -27.39 6.74 20.57
C VAL A 249 -26.98 7.81 21.60
N GLY A 250 -25.68 7.99 21.82
CA GLY A 250 -25.11 9.02 22.69
C GLY A 250 -25.15 10.45 22.14
N GLY A 251 -25.67 10.67 20.92
CA GLY A 251 -25.80 11.99 20.30
C GLY A 251 -24.68 12.35 19.31
N PHE A 252 -23.73 11.45 19.02
CA PHE A 252 -22.79 11.67 17.93
C PHE A 252 -23.45 11.32 16.59
N GLU A 253 -24.04 12.32 15.95
CA GLU A 253 -24.87 12.14 14.74
C GLU A 253 -24.07 11.70 13.51
N ARG A 254 -22.77 12.03 13.42
CA ARG A 254 -21.90 11.66 12.29
C ARG A 254 -20.55 11.18 12.80
N VAL A 255 -20.31 9.87 12.72
CA VAL A 255 -19.06 9.26 13.20
C VAL A 255 -18.47 8.34 12.15
N PHE A 256 -17.14 8.21 12.17
CA PHE A 256 -16.47 7.19 11.38
C PHE A 256 -15.25 6.63 12.09
N GLU A 257 -14.85 5.43 11.71
CA GLU A 257 -13.62 4.79 12.17
C GLU A 257 -12.93 4.08 11.00
N ILE A 258 -11.62 4.33 10.82
CA ILE A 258 -10.77 3.59 9.89
C ILE A 258 -9.74 2.80 10.69
N ASN A 259 -10.01 1.52 10.92
CA ASN A 259 -9.08 0.69 11.69
C ASN A 259 -9.23 -0.81 11.38
N ARG A 260 -8.59 -1.67 12.18
CA ARG A 260 -8.49 -3.11 11.91
C ARG A 260 -9.76 -3.86 12.33
N ASN A 261 -10.13 -4.85 11.52
CA ASN A 261 -11.01 -5.96 11.89
C ASN A 261 -10.24 -7.27 11.78
N PHE A 262 -10.65 -8.27 12.58
CA PHE A 262 -9.98 -9.54 12.68
C PHE A 262 -10.98 -10.68 12.43
N ARG A 263 -10.73 -11.52 11.43
CA ARG A 263 -11.58 -12.68 11.09
C ARG A 263 -10.71 -13.92 11.02
N ASN A 264 -11.02 -14.91 11.85
CA ASN A 264 -10.30 -16.17 11.95
C ASN A 264 -10.75 -17.12 10.83
N GLU A 265 -10.37 -16.75 9.62
CA GLU A 265 -10.76 -17.38 8.36
C GLU A 265 -9.51 -17.71 7.51
N GLY A 266 -9.71 -18.46 6.42
CA GLY A 266 -8.63 -18.79 5.50
C GLY A 266 -8.05 -17.56 4.80
N VAL A 267 -6.75 -17.62 4.47
CA VAL A 267 -6.08 -16.59 3.67
C VAL A 267 -6.32 -16.84 2.19
N SER A 268 -6.61 -15.80 1.42
CA SER A 268 -6.69 -15.87 -0.04
C SER A 268 -6.15 -14.60 -0.70
N THR A 269 -6.19 -14.53 -2.04
CA THR A 269 -5.82 -13.31 -2.77
C THR A 269 -6.73 -12.11 -2.47
N ARG A 270 -7.91 -12.34 -1.88
CA ARG A 270 -8.90 -11.32 -1.50
C ARG A 270 -9.09 -11.18 0.01
N HIS A 271 -8.55 -12.10 0.83
CA HIS A 271 -8.81 -12.15 2.27
C HIS A 271 -7.51 -12.28 3.07
N ASN A 272 -7.36 -11.39 4.06
CA ASN A 272 -6.31 -11.46 5.08
C ASN A 272 -6.98 -11.50 6.47
N PRO A 273 -6.49 -12.29 7.44
CA PRO A 273 -7.13 -12.45 8.75
C PRO A 273 -7.24 -11.15 9.55
N GLU A 274 -6.38 -10.18 9.25
CA GLU A 274 -6.52 -8.79 9.68
C GLU A 274 -6.65 -7.87 8.45
N PHE A 275 -7.59 -6.95 8.47
CA PHE A 275 -7.77 -6.02 7.35
C PHE A 275 -8.34 -4.69 7.84
N THR A 276 -8.08 -3.64 7.08
CA THR A 276 -8.59 -2.29 7.38
C THR A 276 -9.98 -2.13 6.81
N MET A 277 -10.91 -1.65 7.63
CA MET A 277 -12.25 -1.29 7.22
C MET A 277 -12.52 0.16 7.61
N LEU A 278 -13.23 0.88 6.74
CA LEU A 278 -13.92 2.11 7.09
C LEU A 278 -15.34 1.71 7.49
N GLU A 279 -15.79 2.12 8.67
CA GLU A 279 -17.21 2.16 9.02
C GLU A 279 -17.59 3.60 9.35
N PHE A 280 -18.77 4.03 8.90
CA PHE A 280 -19.30 5.36 9.18
C PHE A 280 -20.81 5.30 9.40
N TYR A 281 -21.31 6.20 10.23
CA TYR A 281 -22.73 6.30 10.58
C TYR A 281 -23.16 7.77 10.53
N GLN A 282 -24.34 7.99 9.97
CA GLN A 282 -25.01 9.28 9.93
C GLN A 282 -26.44 9.11 10.42
N ALA A 283 -26.82 9.83 11.48
CA ALA A 283 -28.19 9.93 11.94
C ALA A 283 -29.05 10.67 10.89
N TYR A 284 -30.34 10.34 10.86
CA TYR A 284 -31.33 10.96 9.95
C TYR A 284 -31.02 10.76 8.45
N ALA A 285 -30.28 9.70 8.12
CA ALA A 285 -30.00 9.27 6.75
C ALA A 285 -30.47 7.83 6.54
N ASP A 286 -30.84 7.50 5.31
CA ASP A 286 -31.12 6.12 4.90
C ASP A 286 -30.04 5.59 3.95
N TYR A 287 -30.23 4.38 3.40
CA TYR A 287 -29.22 3.76 2.54
C TYR A 287 -29.09 4.46 1.18
N GLU A 288 -30.10 5.19 0.69
CA GLU A 288 -30.03 5.96 -0.56
C GLU A 288 -29.08 7.15 -0.39
N ASP A 289 -29.17 7.84 0.75
CA ASP A 289 -28.23 8.89 1.13
C ASP A 289 -26.79 8.34 1.17
N LEU A 290 -26.62 7.17 1.79
CA LEU A 290 -25.30 6.54 1.94
C LEU A 290 -24.75 6.01 0.61
N MET A 291 -25.59 5.58 -0.34
CA MET A 291 -25.16 5.24 -1.69
C MET A 291 -24.60 6.47 -2.40
N GLN A 292 -25.35 7.58 -2.41
CA GLN A 292 -24.86 8.83 -3.00
C GLN A 292 -23.56 9.30 -2.34
N PHE A 293 -23.49 9.27 -1.01
CA PHE A 293 -22.30 9.64 -0.25
C PHE A 293 -21.08 8.77 -0.62
N THR A 294 -21.30 7.47 -0.85
CA THR A 294 -20.26 6.53 -1.27
C THR A 294 -19.76 6.84 -2.68
N GLU A 295 -20.63 7.15 -3.64
CA GLU A 295 -20.24 7.57 -4.99
C GLU A 295 -19.34 8.82 -4.94
N GLU A 296 -19.78 9.85 -4.21
CA GLU A 296 -19.02 11.09 -4.00
C GLU A 296 -17.64 10.83 -3.40
N MET A 297 -17.56 9.96 -2.39
CA MET A 297 -16.30 9.61 -1.73
C MET A 297 -15.31 8.95 -2.69
N PHE A 298 -15.77 7.99 -3.49
CA PHE A 298 -14.88 7.27 -4.42
C PHE A 298 -14.33 8.21 -5.50
N VAL A 299 -15.17 9.10 -6.06
CA VAL A 299 -14.74 10.12 -7.02
C VAL A 299 -13.74 11.08 -6.39
N PHE A 300 -14.02 11.58 -5.18
CA PHE A 300 -13.09 12.46 -4.47
C PHE A 300 -11.72 11.81 -4.26
N VAL A 301 -11.71 10.56 -3.80
CA VAL A 301 -10.48 9.81 -3.53
C VAL A 301 -9.69 9.57 -4.83
N SER A 302 -10.33 9.17 -5.91
CA SER A 302 -9.64 8.90 -7.17
C SER A 302 -9.03 10.18 -7.76
N GLN A 303 -9.80 11.27 -7.79
CA GLN A 303 -9.31 12.57 -8.26
C GLN A 303 -8.14 13.06 -7.40
N SER A 304 -8.22 12.90 -6.08
CA SER A 304 -7.15 13.33 -5.15
C SER A 304 -5.85 12.53 -5.29
N VAL A 305 -5.94 11.24 -5.61
CA VAL A 305 -4.76 10.34 -5.60
C VAL A 305 -4.15 10.15 -6.98
N ILE A 306 -4.97 10.11 -8.03
CA ILE A 306 -4.52 9.84 -9.40
C ILE A 306 -4.94 10.90 -10.42
N GLY A 307 -5.65 11.97 -10.01
CA GLY A 307 -6.02 13.09 -10.88
C GLY A 307 -7.10 12.76 -11.93
N THR A 308 -7.79 11.63 -11.77
CA THR A 308 -8.83 11.15 -12.69
C THR A 308 -9.84 10.27 -11.94
N ASP A 309 -11.02 10.08 -12.54
CA ASP A 309 -12.07 9.16 -12.08
C ASP A 309 -12.16 7.88 -12.90
N ALA A 310 -11.24 7.68 -13.84
CA ALA A 310 -11.16 6.49 -14.68
C ALA A 310 -9.78 5.83 -14.57
N PHE A 311 -9.75 4.50 -14.46
CA PHE A 311 -8.49 3.75 -14.45
C PHE A 311 -8.66 2.33 -15.01
N VAL A 312 -7.55 1.73 -15.44
CA VAL A 312 -7.54 0.34 -15.92
C VAL A 312 -7.28 -0.61 -14.77
N TYR A 313 -8.16 -1.60 -14.60
CA TYR A 313 -8.02 -2.68 -13.63
C TYR A 313 -8.25 -4.02 -14.31
N GLN A 314 -7.26 -4.91 -14.26
CA GLN A 314 -7.30 -6.24 -14.88
C GLN A 314 -7.71 -6.22 -16.37
N GLY A 315 -7.26 -5.19 -17.11
CA GLY A 315 -7.55 -5.04 -18.54
C GLY A 315 -8.91 -4.41 -18.86
N GLN A 316 -9.71 -4.05 -17.85
CA GLN A 316 -10.98 -3.36 -18.02
C GLN A 316 -10.85 -1.90 -17.56
N THR A 317 -11.42 -0.97 -18.31
CA THR A 317 -11.54 0.43 -17.85
C THR A 317 -12.68 0.54 -16.84
N ILE A 318 -12.37 1.00 -15.64
CA ILE A 318 -13.33 1.26 -14.56
C ILE A 318 -13.60 2.76 -14.53
N GLN A 319 -14.88 3.14 -14.58
CA GLN A 319 -15.33 4.52 -14.45
C GLN A 319 -15.96 4.71 -13.07
N LEU A 320 -15.32 5.51 -12.21
CA LEU A 320 -15.87 5.87 -10.89
C LEU A 320 -16.78 7.09 -10.95
N GLY A 321 -16.58 7.98 -11.93
CA GLY A 321 -17.42 9.15 -12.13
C GLY A 321 -18.81 8.82 -12.68
N GLY A 322 -19.77 9.72 -12.43
CA GLY A 322 -21.17 9.55 -12.85
C GLY A 322 -22.01 8.78 -11.83
N ASN A 323 -23.26 8.51 -12.19
CA ASN A 323 -24.21 7.81 -11.32
C ASN A 323 -24.02 6.30 -11.46
N TRP A 324 -23.72 5.62 -10.36
CA TRP A 324 -23.53 4.17 -10.37
C TRP A 324 -24.86 3.45 -10.61
N LYS A 325 -24.81 2.31 -11.30
CA LYS A 325 -26.03 1.51 -11.52
C LYS A 325 -26.55 1.04 -10.16
N ARG A 326 -27.84 1.23 -9.92
CA ARG A 326 -28.55 0.71 -8.75
C ARG A 326 -29.51 -0.36 -9.22
N MET A 327 -29.45 -1.55 -8.62
CA MET A 327 -30.39 -2.62 -8.91
C MET A 327 -30.62 -3.48 -7.68
N THR A 328 -31.85 -3.99 -7.52
CA THR A 328 -32.12 -4.93 -6.44
C THR A 328 -31.43 -6.27 -6.71
N LEU A 329 -31.17 -7.04 -5.67
CA LEU A 329 -30.60 -8.39 -5.79
C LEU A 329 -31.49 -9.28 -6.67
N ALA A 330 -32.81 -9.17 -6.54
CA ALA A 330 -33.79 -9.89 -7.35
C ALA A 330 -33.66 -9.53 -8.84
N GLN A 331 -33.65 -8.24 -9.18
CA GLN A 331 -33.45 -7.77 -10.56
C GLN A 331 -32.10 -8.24 -11.12
N ALA A 332 -31.04 -8.23 -10.30
CA ALA A 332 -29.73 -8.67 -10.76
C ALA A 332 -29.69 -10.18 -11.05
N LEU A 333 -30.39 -10.98 -10.26
CA LEU A 333 -30.56 -12.41 -10.51
C LEU A 333 -31.38 -12.70 -11.77
N GLU A 334 -32.39 -11.88 -12.05
CA GLU A 334 -33.16 -11.97 -13.29
C GLU A 334 -32.28 -11.58 -14.49
N ASP A 335 -31.84 -10.32 -14.55
CA ASP A 335 -31.14 -9.72 -15.68
C ASP A 335 -29.82 -10.42 -16.02
N LEU A 336 -29.04 -10.76 -14.99
CA LEU A 336 -27.67 -11.26 -15.14
C LEU A 336 -27.55 -12.73 -14.74
N GLY A 337 -28.37 -13.19 -13.79
CA GLY A 337 -28.37 -14.58 -13.34
C GLY A 337 -29.24 -15.50 -14.20
N GLY A 338 -30.18 -14.95 -14.99
CA GLY A 338 -31.13 -15.73 -15.78
C GLY A 338 -32.17 -16.47 -14.93
N LEU A 339 -32.40 -16.01 -13.70
CA LEU A 339 -33.41 -16.58 -12.81
C LEU A 339 -34.80 -16.07 -13.20
N ASP A 340 -35.77 -16.97 -13.32
CA ASP A 340 -37.18 -16.61 -13.44
C ASP A 340 -37.67 -15.98 -12.11
N PRO A 341 -38.16 -14.71 -12.12
CA PRO A 341 -38.63 -14.02 -10.92
C PRO A 341 -39.69 -14.78 -10.12
N ASP A 342 -40.53 -15.58 -10.80
CA ASP A 342 -41.58 -16.36 -10.15
C ASP A 342 -41.01 -17.42 -9.19
N LEU A 343 -39.72 -17.76 -9.34
CA LEU A 343 -39.03 -18.71 -8.47
C LEU A 343 -38.52 -18.08 -7.16
N LEU A 344 -38.49 -16.76 -7.02
CA LEU A 344 -37.91 -16.10 -5.82
C LEU A 344 -38.60 -16.52 -4.52
N GLY A 345 -39.91 -16.78 -4.56
CA GLY A 345 -40.68 -17.34 -3.43
C GLY A 345 -40.66 -18.87 -3.33
N ASN A 346 -40.17 -19.57 -4.35
CA ASN A 346 -40.23 -21.04 -4.46
C ASN A 346 -38.89 -21.68 -4.13
N ARG A 347 -38.75 -22.11 -2.88
CA ARG A 347 -37.53 -22.75 -2.39
C ARG A 347 -37.08 -23.96 -3.22
N GLN A 348 -38.00 -24.85 -3.59
CA GLN A 348 -37.64 -26.05 -4.36
C GLN A 348 -37.20 -25.65 -5.78
N GLY A 349 -37.95 -24.73 -6.39
CA GLY A 349 -37.60 -24.16 -7.69
C GLY A 349 -36.20 -23.53 -7.71
N LEU A 350 -35.82 -22.77 -6.67
CA LEU A 350 -34.46 -22.21 -6.56
C LEU A 350 -33.38 -23.28 -6.40
N LEU A 351 -33.66 -24.37 -5.67
CA LEU A 351 -32.70 -25.48 -5.53
C LEU A 351 -32.52 -26.23 -6.85
N ASP A 352 -33.60 -26.42 -7.61
CA ASP A 352 -33.56 -27.07 -8.91
C ASP A 352 -32.84 -26.18 -9.94
N PHE A 353 -33.10 -24.88 -9.93
CA PHE A 353 -32.37 -23.89 -10.72
C PHE A 353 -30.88 -23.87 -10.37
N ALA A 354 -30.54 -23.83 -9.07
CA ALA A 354 -29.16 -23.90 -8.61
C ALA A 354 -28.44 -25.15 -9.12
N ALA A 355 -29.10 -26.31 -9.03
CA ALA A 355 -28.55 -27.57 -9.52
C ALA A 355 -28.32 -27.56 -11.04
N ALA A 356 -29.26 -27.00 -11.81
CA ALA A 356 -29.14 -26.86 -13.26
C ALA A 356 -27.96 -25.93 -13.65
N GLN A 357 -27.71 -24.89 -12.87
CA GLN A 357 -26.57 -23.97 -13.06
C GLN A 357 -25.26 -24.48 -12.43
N GLY A 358 -25.24 -25.69 -11.86
CA GLY A 358 -24.05 -26.27 -11.22
C GLY A 358 -23.65 -25.61 -9.90
N VAL A 359 -24.54 -24.82 -9.29
CA VAL A 359 -24.31 -24.11 -8.03
C VAL A 359 -24.58 -25.05 -6.85
N LYS A 360 -23.54 -25.32 -6.05
CA LYS A 360 -23.68 -26.15 -4.84
C LYS A 360 -24.27 -25.32 -3.70
N ILE A 361 -25.49 -25.68 -3.29
CA ILE A 361 -26.20 -25.04 -2.17
C ILE A 361 -26.53 -26.08 -1.09
N SER A 362 -26.36 -25.70 0.17
CA SER A 362 -26.77 -26.54 1.29
C SER A 362 -28.30 -26.67 1.34
N LYS A 363 -28.79 -27.91 1.32
CA LYS A 363 -30.23 -28.21 1.43
C LYS A 363 -30.87 -27.77 2.75
N LYS A 364 -30.09 -27.31 3.73
CA LYS A 364 -30.58 -26.75 4.99
C LYS A 364 -30.70 -25.22 4.98
N GLY A 365 -30.25 -24.57 3.91
CA GLY A 365 -30.36 -23.13 3.74
C GLY A 365 -31.82 -22.68 3.75
N ARG A 366 -32.07 -21.57 4.45
CA ARG A 366 -33.33 -20.82 4.33
C ARG A 366 -33.35 -20.05 3.01
N LEU A 367 -34.53 -19.58 2.60
CA LEU A 367 -34.78 -19.05 1.26
C LEU A 367 -33.83 -17.89 0.91
N GLY A 368 -33.66 -16.92 1.81
CA GLY A 368 -32.78 -15.77 1.59
C GLY A 368 -31.32 -16.18 1.42
N LYS A 369 -30.84 -17.15 2.21
CA LYS A 369 -29.47 -17.69 2.04
C LYS A 369 -29.27 -18.40 0.70
N ILE A 370 -30.30 -19.02 0.13
CA ILE A 370 -30.24 -19.64 -1.21
C ILE A 370 -30.15 -18.54 -2.28
N ILE A 371 -31.02 -17.53 -2.18
CA ILE A 371 -31.06 -16.38 -3.09
C ILE A 371 -29.71 -15.65 -3.12
N THR A 372 -29.16 -15.29 -1.96
CA THR A 372 -27.85 -14.64 -1.86
C THR A 372 -26.75 -15.52 -2.45
N LYS A 373 -26.79 -16.84 -2.20
CA LYS A 373 -25.77 -17.74 -2.74
C LYS A 373 -25.81 -17.84 -4.27
N LEU A 374 -27.00 -17.80 -4.87
CA LEU A 374 -27.16 -17.72 -6.31
C LEU A 374 -26.57 -16.42 -6.86
N PHE A 375 -26.81 -15.30 -6.18
CA PHE A 375 -26.26 -14.00 -6.55
C PHE A 375 -24.72 -14.02 -6.54
N ASP A 376 -24.09 -14.51 -5.48
CA ASP A 376 -22.62 -14.57 -5.34
C ASP A 376 -21.95 -15.33 -6.49
N VAL A 377 -22.61 -16.37 -7.01
CA VAL A 377 -22.03 -17.27 -8.01
C VAL A 377 -22.38 -16.85 -9.44
N LEU A 378 -23.61 -16.41 -9.67
CA LEU A 378 -24.12 -16.17 -11.02
C LEU A 378 -24.05 -14.71 -11.45
N VAL A 379 -24.02 -13.78 -10.49
CA VAL A 379 -24.14 -12.34 -10.73
C VAL A 379 -22.87 -11.58 -10.36
N GLU A 380 -22.35 -11.73 -9.13
CA GLU A 380 -21.19 -10.96 -8.63
C GLU A 380 -20.01 -10.94 -9.61
N PRO A 381 -19.58 -12.06 -10.25
CA PRO A 381 -18.46 -12.05 -11.19
C PRO A 381 -18.68 -11.22 -12.47
N LYS A 382 -19.93 -10.86 -12.78
CA LYS A 382 -20.31 -10.08 -13.97
C LYS A 382 -20.36 -8.58 -13.70
N LEU A 383 -20.32 -8.16 -12.44
CA LEU A 383 -20.38 -6.75 -12.04
C LEU A 383 -18.99 -6.10 -12.16
N VAL A 384 -18.69 -5.58 -13.35
CA VAL A 384 -17.40 -4.92 -13.64
C VAL A 384 -17.42 -3.44 -13.25
N GLN A 385 -18.42 -2.68 -13.71
CA GLN A 385 -18.57 -1.27 -13.34
C GLN A 385 -19.13 -1.14 -11.91
N PRO A 386 -18.80 -0.05 -11.19
CA PRO A 386 -19.38 0.23 -9.88
C PRO A 386 -20.91 0.15 -9.92
N THR A 387 -21.47 -0.72 -9.09
CA THR A 387 -22.90 -1.05 -9.06
C THR A 387 -23.32 -1.26 -7.62
N PHE A 388 -24.38 -0.59 -7.18
CA PHE A 388 -25.02 -0.90 -5.91
C PHE A 388 -26.07 -1.99 -6.09
N ILE A 389 -25.96 -3.03 -5.27
CA ILE A 389 -26.97 -4.07 -5.12
C ILE A 389 -27.76 -3.79 -3.85
N THR A 390 -29.08 -3.67 -3.98
CA THR A 390 -30.00 -3.34 -2.86
C THR A 390 -31.01 -4.47 -2.63
N GLY A 391 -31.85 -4.36 -1.60
CA GLY A 391 -32.93 -5.32 -1.38
C GLY A 391 -32.46 -6.73 -1.01
N TYR A 392 -31.43 -6.84 -0.17
CA TYR A 392 -30.99 -8.14 0.34
C TYR A 392 -32.08 -8.77 1.24
N PRO A 393 -32.27 -10.10 1.19
CA PRO A 393 -33.22 -10.78 2.06
C PRO A 393 -32.96 -10.52 3.56
N VAL A 394 -34.03 -10.40 4.35
CA VAL A 394 -33.96 -10.14 5.80
C VAL A 394 -33.12 -11.19 6.55
N GLU A 395 -33.12 -12.44 6.07
CA GLU A 395 -32.41 -13.56 6.71
C GLU A 395 -30.87 -13.42 6.70
N VAL A 396 -30.33 -12.62 5.79
CA VAL A 396 -28.88 -12.32 5.68
C VAL A 396 -28.54 -10.91 6.15
N SER A 397 -29.54 -10.15 6.61
CA SER A 397 -29.42 -8.72 6.94
C SER A 397 -29.88 -8.43 8.38
N PRO A 398 -29.28 -9.06 9.41
CA PRO A 398 -29.81 -9.06 10.78
C PRO A 398 -29.79 -7.71 11.49
N LEU A 399 -28.99 -6.74 10.99
CA LEU A 399 -28.82 -5.40 11.58
C LEU A 399 -29.39 -4.29 10.70
N SER A 400 -29.99 -4.64 9.57
CA SER A 400 -30.61 -3.71 8.63
C SER A 400 -32.09 -3.51 8.94
N ARG A 401 -32.59 -2.30 8.70
CA ARG A 401 -34.02 -2.00 8.77
C ARG A 401 -34.75 -2.76 7.66
N ARG A 402 -35.91 -3.34 7.98
CA ARG A 402 -36.80 -3.97 6.98
C ARG A 402 -37.37 -2.92 6.04
N SER A 403 -37.61 -3.30 4.80
CA SER A 403 -38.36 -2.47 3.85
C SER A 403 -39.80 -2.33 4.34
N GLU A 404 -40.39 -1.16 4.15
CA GLU A 404 -41.83 -0.96 4.46
C GLU A 404 -42.73 -1.58 3.40
N ALA A 405 -42.26 -1.62 2.14
CA ALA A 405 -43.02 -2.14 1.01
C ALA A 405 -42.96 -3.68 0.92
N ASP A 406 -41.83 -4.28 1.32
CA ASP A 406 -41.59 -5.74 1.27
C ASP A 406 -40.74 -6.20 2.47
N PRO A 407 -41.36 -6.47 3.64
CA PRO A 407 -40.68 -6.57 4.95
C PRO A 407 -39.77 -7.79 5.22
#